data_AF-A0A520IPI8-F1
#
_entry.id   AF-A0A520IPI8-F1
#
_cell.length_a   1.000
_cell.length_b   1.000
_cell.length_c   1.000
_cell.angle_alpha   90.00
_cell.angle_beta   90.00
_cell.angle_gamma   90.00
#
_symmetry.space_group_name_H-M   'P 1'
#
loop_
_entity.id
_entity.type
_entity.pdbx_description
1 polymer ?
#
loop_
_entity_poly.entity_id
_entity_poly.type
_entity_poly.pdbx_seq_one_letter_code
_entity_poly.pdbx_strand_id
1 'polypeptide(L)' 'MNMIQAINSAMDIMMERDPDVIVMGEDVGYFGGVFRATAGLQ' A
#
# COMPACT_ATOMS: atom_id res chain seq x y z
N MET A 1 -10.25 -3.80 -11.75
CA MET A 1 -9.34 -2.96 -10.93
C MET A 1 -9.97 -1.59 -10.82
N ASN A 2 -10.34 -1.15 -9.62
CA ASN A 2 -10.71 0.24 -9.38
C ASN A 2 -9.46 1.07 -9.04
N MET A 3 -9.61 2.38 -8.86
CA MET A 3 -8.48 3.27 -8.59
C MET A 3 -7.72 2.89 -7.30
N ILE A 4 -8.44 2.49 -6.24
CA ILE A 4 -7.83 2.08 -4.96
C ILE A 4 -6.98 0.82 -5.17
N GLN A 5 -7.50 -0.17 -5.88
CA GLN A 5 -6.77 -1.40 -6.21
C GLN A 5 -5.54 -1.14 -7.09
N ALA A 6 -5.63 -0.19 -8.03
CA ALA A 6 -4.50 0.17 -8.88
C ALA A 6 -3.38 0.87 -8.08
N ILE A 7 -3.74 1.76 -7.14
CA ILE A 7 -2.77 2.41 -6.25
C ILE A 7 -2.12 1.38 -5.32
N ASN A 8 -2.92 0.49 -4.71
CA ASN A 8 -2.42 -0.59 -3.87
C ASN A 8 -1.43 -1.50 -4.62
N SER A 9 -1.81 -1.95 -5.83
CA SER A 9 -0.95 -2.78 -6.68
C SER A 9 0.35 -2.08 -7.09
N ALA A 10 0.32 -0.77 -7.34
CA ALA A 10 1.55 -0.01 -7.64
C ALA A 10 2.51 0.03 -6.44
N MET A 11 1.98 0.18 -5.22
CA MET A 11 2.80 0.15 -4.00
C MET A 11 3.37 -1.25 -3.75
N ASP A 12 2.56 -2.30 -3.89
CA ASP A 12 2.98 -3.70 -3.75
C ASP A 12 4.16 -4.03 -4.69
N ILE A 13 4.04 -3.69 -5.97
CA ILE A 13 5.11 -3.89 -6.97
C ILE A 13 6.39 -3.14 -6.58
N MET A 14 6.27 -1.90 -6.10
CA MET A 14 7.45 -1.11 -5.76
C MET A 14 8.14 -1.60 -4.49
N MET A 15 7.37 -2.05 -3.49
CA MET A 15 7.90 -2.64 -2.26
C MET A 15 8.57 -4.00 -2.51
N GLU A 16 8.10 -4.78 -3.49
CA GLU A 16 8.79 -6.00 -3.93
C GLU A 16 10.07 -5.69 -4.72
N ARG A 17 10.02 -4.67 -5.59
CA ARG A 17 11.12 -4.33 -6.50
C ARG A 17 12.31 -3.66 -5.80
N ASP A 18 12.05 -2.80 -4.82
CA ASP A 18 13.05 -1.96 -4.18
C ASP A 18 12.88 -1.99 -2.64
N PRO A 19 13.81 -2.63 -1.90
CA PRO A 19 13.70 -2.78 -0.46
C PRO A 19 13.85 -1.46 0.33
N ASP A 20 14.29 -0.37 -0.32
CA ASP A 20 14.38 0.94 0.33
C ASP A 20 13.03 1.70 0.31
N VAL A 21 12.02 1.20 -0.41
CA VAL A 21 10.67 1.79 -0.45
C VAL A 21 9.93 1.53 0.86
N ILE A 22 9.47 2.60 1.50
CA ILE A 22 8.69 2.54 2.73
C ILE A 22 7.31 3.20 2.56
N VAL A 23 6.30 2.65 3.23
CA VAL A 23 4.97 3.25 3.37
C VAL A 23 4.75 3.59 4.84
N MET A 24 4.53 4.87 5.14
CA MET A 24 4.31 5.35 6.50
C MET A 24 3.22 6.42 6.55
N GLY A 25 2.45 6.44 7.64
CA GLY A 25 1.35 7.37 7.85
C GLY A 25 0.38 6.89 8.93
N GLU A 26 -0.65 7.67 9.21
CA GLU A 26 -1.73 7.30 10.14
C GLU A 26 -2.60 6.20 9.52
N ASP A 27 -2.88 5.14 10.29
CA ASP A 27 -3.72 4.00 9.91
C ASP A 27 -3.29 3.20 8.66
N VAL A 28 -2.13 3.45 8.07
CA VAL A 28 -1.70 2.81 6.80
C VAL A 28 -1.29 1.35 6.95
N GLY A 29 -0.98 0.88 8.16
CA GLY A 29 -0.49 -0.46 8.44
C GLY A 29 -1.59 -1.51 8.52
N TYR A 30 -1.75 -2.16 9.68
CA TYR A 30 -2.77 -3.19 9.93
C TYR A 30 -4.19 -2.81 9.47
N PHE A 31 -4.58 -1.54 9.63
CA PHE A 31 -5.90 -1.06 9.22
C PHE A 31 -6.04 -0.91 7.68
N GLY A 32 -4.92 -0.76 6.96
CA GLY A 32 -4.88 -0.65 5.50
C GLY A 32 -5.22 0.74 4.95
N GLY A 33 -5.25 1.76 5.81
CA GLY A 33 -5.64 3.13 5.51
C GLY A 33 -7.16 3.35 5.47
N VAL A 34 -7.59 4.59 5.71
CA VAL A 34 -9.02 4.99 5.74
C VAL A 34 -9.79 4.71 4.45
N PHE A 35 -9.09 4.66 3.31
CA PHE A 35 -9.65 4.28 2.01
C PHE A 35 -9.26 2.88 1.55
N ARG A 36 -8.59 2.09 2.40
CA ARG A 36 -8.07 0.75 2.09
C ARG A 36 -7.02 0.71 0.96
N ALA A 37 -6.32 1.81 0.74
CA ALA A 37 -5.29 1.89 -0.31
C ALA A 37 -4.04 1.07 0.01
N THR A 38 -3.74 0.80 1.29
CA THR A 38 -2.53 0.07 1.73
C THR A 38 -2.88 -1.26 2.39
N ALA A 39 -4.12 -1.74 2.22
CA ALA A 39 -4.56 -3.00 2.80
C ALA A 39 -3.70 -4.17 2.29
N GLY A 40 -3.19 -4.97 3.22
CA GLY A 40 -2.40 -6.18 2.92
C GLY A 40 -0.94 -5.97 2.57
N LEU A 41 -0.38 -4.75 2.73
CA LEU A 41 1.03 -4.46 2.46
C LEU A 41 2.00 -4.76 3.64
N GLN A 42 1.50 -5.25 4.78
CA GLN A 42 2.28 -5.62 5.97
C GLN A 42 2.02 -7.07 6.40
#